data_AF-X1TKG1-F1
#
_entry.id   AF-X1TKG1-F1
#
_cell.length_a   1.000
_cell.length_b   1.000
_cell.length_c   1.000
_cell.angle_alpha   90.00
_cell.angle_beta   90.00
_cell.angle_gamma   90.00
#
_symmetry.space_group_name_H-M   'P 1'
#
loop_
_entity.id
_entity.type
_entity.pdbx_description
1 polymer ?
#
loop_
_entity_poly.entity_id
_entity_poly.type
_entity_poly.pdbx_seq_one_letter_code
_entity_poly.pdbx_strand_id
1 'polypeptide(L)'
;KGATAFDKTDGKITLQGTGFKAQIKKGTVFRVLNISTVEIDVANMDAKIGTNTDPAGTTTLFAWLAKLLANGGQGLVYYGKVTQVDDATHFRVAGLAGFGDAYFANTYRVYVVRDAAGGGADPQGKMQPCSGYDSADGIFTHTAFSTGLAVDDEVLLLQERIAEIKDLIDRLGAFTGTENLKAILGNLSTTKNLGGILGALTTTNNLKAILGRTLFPMDFWSDMQEEVQLTTVAGDKTLPDVVIADLPTGATIVRATAMFKFRM
;
A
#
# COMPACT_ATOMS: atom_id res chain seq x y z
N LYS A 1 42.82 24.65 -58.99
CA LYS A 1 43.18 23.23 -58.88
C LYS A 1 44.33 23.13 -57.89
N GLY A 2 44.21 22.28 -56.87
CA GLY A 2 45.20 22.18 -55.80
C GLY A 2 46.45 21.39 -56.21
N ALA A 3 47.47 21.36 -55.36
CA ALA A 3 48.55 20.40 -55.45
C ALA A 3 48.13 19.06 -54.83
N THR A 4 48.50 17.93 -55.44
CA THR A 4 48.30 16.59 -54.87
C THR A 4 49.51 16.10 -54.06
N ALA A 5 50.71 16.58 -54.37
CA ALA A 5 51.94 16.17 -53.69
C ALA A 5 53.03 17.22 -53.79
N PHE A 6 53.92 17.26 -52.79
CA PHE A 6 55.18 18.01 -52.83
C PHE A 6 56.33 17.05 -52.53
N ASP A 7 57.25 16.94 -53.48
CA ASP A 7 58.49 16.20 -53.33
C ASP A 7 59.52 17.11 -52.63
N LYS A 8 59.93 16.72 -51.43
CA LYS A 8 60.89 17.47 -50.61
C LYS A 8 62.32 17.31 -51.09
N THR A 9 62.61 16.30 -51.91
CA THR A 9 63.96 15.95 -52.35
C THR A 9 64.38 16.83 -53.52
N ASP A 10 63.45 17.21 -54.40
CA ASP A 10 63.72 18.03 -55.58
C ASP A 10 62.81 19.26 -55.72
N GLY A 11 61.90 19.49 -54.78
CA GLY A 11 61.00 20.64 -54.76
C GLY A 11 59.87 20.58 -55.78
N LYS A 12 59.61 19.42 -56.41
CA LYS A 12 58.52 19.29 -57.39
C LYS A 12 57.15 19.32 -56.71
N ILE A 13 56.23 20.06 -57.31
CA ILE A 13 54.82 20.10 -56.92
C ILE A 13 54.00 19.39 -58.00
N THR A 14 53.26 18.35 -57.62
CA THR A 14 52.30 17.68 -58.50
C THR A 14 50.94 18.37 -58.37
N LEU A 15 50.32 18.73 -59.49
CA LEU A 15 49.04 19.45 -59.53
C LEU A 15 47.87 18.50 -59.81
N GLN A 16 46.70 18.80 -59.27
CA GLN A 16 45.46 18.13 -59.65
C GLN A 16 45.09 18.47 -61.11
N GLY A 17 44.94 17.45 -61.97
CA GLY A 17 44.52 17.58 -63.37
C GLY A 17 45.60 18.12 -64.33
N THR A 18 45.19 18.61 -65.51
CA THR A 18 46.08 19.02 -66.63
C THR A 18 46.91 20.30 -66.42
N GLY A 19 47.23 20.67 -65.18
CA GLY A 19 48.12 21.79 -64.85
C GLY A 19 47.55 23.21 -65.01
N PHE A 20 48.41 24.22 -64.81
CA PHE A 20 48.10 25.63 -65.03
C PHE A 20 48.05 25.94 -66.54
N LYS A 21 47.06 26.72 -67.00
CA LYS A 21 46.96 27.15 -68.41
C LYS A 21 48.07 28.14 -68.83
N ALA A 22 48.78 28.75 -67.89
CA ALA A 22 49.84 29.70 -68.17
C ALA A 22 51.22 29.08 -67.90
N GLN A 23 52.10 29.09 -68.91
CA GLN A 23 53.49 28.65 -68.77
C GLN A 23 54.29 29.71 -67.99
N ILE A 24 54.90 29.31 -66.87
CA ILE A 24 55.88 30.14 -66.17
C ILE A 24 57.18 30.08 -66.98
N LYS A 25 57.70 31.24 -67.38
CA LYS A 25 58.94 31.32 -68.20
C LYS A 25 60.15 30.92 -67.37
N LYS A 26 61.16 30.33 -68.02
CA LYS A 26 62.44 29.98 -67.40
C LYS A 26 63.10 31.23 -66.82
N GLY A 27 63.55 31.16 -65.57
CA GLY A 27 64.18 32.27 -64.84
C GLY A 27 63.23 33.19 -64.08
N THR A 28 61.91 32.97 -64.16
CA THR A 28 60.94 33.73 -63.34
C THR A 28 60.97 33.25 -61.89
N VAL A 29 61.23 34.16 -60.95
CA VAL A 29 61.08 33.90 -59.52
C VAL A 29 59.61 34.02 -59.15
N PHE A 30 59.05 32.98 -58.53
CA PHE A 30 57.68 32.99 -58.01
C PHE A 30 57.65 32.46 -56.57
N ARG A 31 56.60 32.82 -55.83
CA ARG A 31 56.31 32.28 -54.50
C ARG A 31 55.01 31.50 -54.58
N VAL A 32 55.01 30.29 -54.04
CA VAL A 32 53.79 29.48 -53.92
C VAL A 32 53.14 29.80 -52.58
N LEU A 33 51.93 30.36 -52.61
CA LEU A 33 51.10 30.48 -51.42
C LEU A 33 50.28 29.20 -51.27
N ASN A 34 50.69 28.34 -50.35
CA ASN A 34 49.98 27.11 -50.06
C ASN A 34 48.87 27.41 -49.04
N ILE A 35 47.63 27.59 -49.50
CA ILE A 35 46.46 27.71 -48.62
C ILE A 35 45.90 26.30 -48.44
N SER A 36 46.23 25.65 -47.31
CA SER A 36 45.47 24.48 -46.88
C SER A 36 44.26 24.98 -46.10
N THR A 37 43.10 25.03 -46.75
CA THR A 37 41.85 25.04 -45.98
C THR A 37 41.70 23.66 -45.35
N VAL A 38 41.52 23.61 -44.04
CA VAL A 38 40.95 22.41 -43.43
C VAL A 38 39.51 22.40 -43.89
N GLU A 39 39.25 21.82 -45.06
CA GLU A 39 37.89 21.39 -45.37
C GLU A 39 37.52 20.45 -44.23
N ILE A 40 36.53 20.84 -43.45
CA ILE A 40 35.88 19.91 -42.53
C ILE A 40 35.63 18.66 -43.36
N ASP A 41 36.22 17.54 -42.97
CA ASP A 41 36.16 16.31 -43.74
C ASP A 41 34.74 15.72 -43.57
N VAL A 42 33.79 16.33 -44.28
CA VAL A 42 32.38 15.98 -44.27
C VAL A 42 32.21 14.53 -44.68
N ALA A 43 33.07 14.03 -45.57
CA ALA A 43 33.09 12.62 -45.97
C ALA A 43 33.43 11.69 -44.79
N ASN A 44 34.43 12.01 -43.97
CA ASN A 44 34.75 11.23 -42.78
C ASN A 44 33.72 11.39 -41.65
N MET A 45 33.03 12.54 -41.56
CA MET A 45 31.92 12.71 -40.61
C MET A 45 30.68 11.91 -41.03
N ASP A 46 30.33 11.92 -42.31
CA ASP A 46 29.24 11.11 -42.88
C ASP A 46 29.49 9.62 -42.66
N ALA A 47 30.74 9.17 -42.85
CA ALA A 47 31.12 7.79 -42.54
C ALA A 47 30.93 7.46 -41.05
N LYS A 48 31.42 8.32 -40.15
CA LYS A 48 31.35 8.07 -38.69
C LYS A 48 29.93 8.18 -38.11
N ILE A 49 29.06 9.00 -38.69
CA ILE A 49 27.66 9.17 -38.26
C ILE A 49 26.76 8.10 -38.91
N GLY A 50 27.12 7.59 -40.10
CA GLY A 50 26.22 6.80 -40.95
C GLY A 50 26.53 5.33 -41.22
N THR A 51 27.70 4.75 -40.86
CA THR A 51 28.08 3.43 -41.42
C THR A 51 28.18 2.24 -40.47
N ASN A 52 28.00 2.42 -39.16
CA ASN A 52 27.75 1.24 -38.33
C ASN A 52 26.28 0.88 -38.56
N THR A 53 26.03 -0.07 -39.44
CA THR A 53 24.71 -0.68 -39.63
C THR A 53 24.61 -1.92 -38.77
N ASP A 54 23.49 -2.10 -38.06
CA ASP A 54 23.18 -3.39 -37.45
C ASP A 54 22.86 -4.44 -38.53
N PRO A 55 22.70 -5.73 -38.19
CA PRO A 55 22.34 -6.76 -39.17
C PRO A 55 21.03 -6.50 -39.93
N ALA A 56 20.21 -5.54 -39.50
CA ALA A 56 18.98 -5.11 -40.16
C ALA A 56 19.17 -3.88 -41.07
N GLY A 57 20.38 -3.32 -41.17
CA GLY A 57 20.71 -2.24 -42.11
C GLY A 57 20.39 -0.82 -41.62
N THR A 58 20.15 -0.61 -40.32
CA THR A 58 19.87 0.72 -39.75
C THR A 58 21.11 1.35 -39.10
N THR A 59 21.32 2.66 -39.28
CA THR A 59 22.51 3.37 -38.76
C THR A 59 22.51 3.45 -37.23
N THR A 60 23.61 3.09 -36.56
CA THR A 60 23.68 2.89 -35.10
C THR A 60 23.38 4.11 -34.27
N LEU A 61 23.61 5.35 -34.74
CA LEU A 61 23.36 6.52 -33.89
C LEU A 61 21.86 6.76 -33.70
N PHE A 62 21.07 6.65 -34.78
CA PHE A 62 19.62 6.73 -34.70
C PHE A 62 19.01 5.51 -34.02
N ALA A 63 19.58 4.31 -34.23
CA ALA A 63 19.17 3.12 -33.49
C ALA A 63 19.54 3.22 -31.99
N TRP A 64 20.66 3.85 -31.64
CA TRP A 64 21.09 4.07 -30.26
C TRP A 64 20.27 5.16 -29.58
N LEU A 65 19.97 6.27 -30.27
CA LEU A 65 19.01 7.27 -29.78
C LEU A 65 17.61 6.68 -29.63
N ALA A 66 17.16 5.87 -30.58
CA ALA A 66 15.88 5.17 -30.49
C ALA A 66 15.87 4.18 -29.30
N LYS A 67 16.97 3.42 -29.09
CA LYS A 67 17.13 2.55 -27.91
C LYS A 67 17.21 3.34 -26.59
N LEU A 68 17.87 4.48 -26.59
CA LEU A 68 17.99 5.35 -25.42
C LEU A 68 16.64 5.95 -25.02
N LEU A 69 15.85 6.38 -26.01
CA LEU A 69 14.49 6.88 -25.82
C LEU A 69 13.48 5.75 -25.55
N ALA A 70 13.73 4.53 -26.02
CA ALA A 70 12.92 3.34 -25.72
C ALA A 70 13.19 2.75 -24.34
N ASN A 71 14.40 2.91 -23.78
CA ASN A 71 14.76 2.48 -22.42
C ASN A 71 14.35 3.50 -21.34
N GLY A 72 13.66 4.59 -21.71
CA GLY A 72 13.14 5.60 -20.80
C GLY A 72 11.91 5.12 -20.02
N GLY A 73 12.12 4.26 -19.03
CA GLY A 73 11.18 3.99 -17.95
C GLY A 73 10.44 2.65 -18.08
N GLN A 74 10.65 1.77 -17.10
CA GLN A 74 9.63 0.78 -16.78
C GLN A 74 8.39 1.55 -16.37
N GLY A 75 7.39 1.58 -17.25
CA GLY A 75 6.13 2.24 -17.00
C GLY A 75 5.48 1.57 -15.81
N LEU A 76 5.25 2.32 -14.74
CA LEU A 76 4.57 1.79 -13.56
C LEU A 76 3.14 1.32 -13.87
N VAL A 77 2.56 1.91 -14.93
CA VAL A 77 1.23 1.63 -15.44
C VAL A 77 1.25 1.75 -16.97
N TYR A 78 0.66 0.78 -17.65
CA TYR A 78 0.34 0.87 -19.07
C TYR A 78 -1.17 0.82 -19.25
N TYR A 79 -1.68 1.59 -20.20
CA TYR A 79 -3.08 1.58 -20.58
C TYR A 79 -3.22 1.05 -22.00
N GLY A 80 -4.28 0.28 -22.23
CA GLY A 80 -4.74 0.03 -23.59
C GLY A 80 -6.09 -0.64 -23.62
N LYS A 81 -6.66 -0.69 -24.84
CA LYS A 81 -7.91 -1.40 -25.12
C LYS A 81 -7.61 -2.82 -25.57
N VAL A 82 -8.41 -3.76 -25.08
CA VAL A 82 -8.37 -5.15 -25.52
C VAL A 82 -8.79 -5.21 -26.99
N THR A 83 -7.88 -5.67 -27.86
CA THR A 83 -8.14 -5.78 -29.30
C THR A 83 -8.62 -7.17 -29.68
N GLN A 84 -8.23 -8.19 -28.92
CA GLN A 84 -8.58 -9.58 -29.16
C GLN A 84 -8.52 -10.37 -27.87
N VAL A 85 -9.44 -11.32 -27.71
CA VAL A 85 -9.44 -12.32 -26.64
C VAL A 85 -9.34 -13.68 -27.32
N ASP A 86 -8.28 -14.42 -27.02
CA ASP A 86 -8.05 -15.75 -27.62
C ASP A 86 -8.77 -16.83 -26.84
N ASP A 87 -8.72 -16.74 -25.51
CA ASP A 87 -9.41 -17.61 -24.58
C ASP A 87 -9.61 -16.91 -23.22
N ALA A 88 -10.08 -17.65 -22.21
CA ALA A 88 -10.38 -17.11 -20.88
C ALA A 88 -9.16 -16.54 -20.12
N THR A 89 -7.95 -16.82 -20.59
CA THR A 89 -6.67 -16.47 -19.95
C THR A 89 -5.70 -15.71 -20.87
N HIS A 90 -6.06 -15.51 -22.14
CA HIS A 90 -5.20 -14.89 -23.14
C HIS A 90 -5.90 -13.76 -23.89
N PHE A 91 -5.28 -12.59 -23.93
CA PHE A 91 -5.78 -11.43 -24.65
C PHE A 91 -4.65 -10.56 -25.21
N ARG A 92 -4.99 -9.68 -26.16
CA ARG A 92 -4.07 -8.70 -26.76
C ARG A 92 -4.54 -7.28 -26.50
N VAL A 93 -3.58 -6.36 -26.41
CA VAL A 93 -3.84 -4.95 -26.14
C VAL A 93 -3.21 -4.07 -27.20
N ALA A 94 -3.97 -3.09 -27.69
CA ALA A 94 -3.47 -2.13 -28.66
C ALA A 94 -2.24 -1.38 -28.13
N GLY A 95 -1.16 -1.36 -28.91
CA GLY A 95 0.04 -0.56 -28.61
C GLY A 95 0.97 -1.15 -27.54
N LEU A 96 0.71 -2.36 -27.04
CA LEU A 96 1.54 -3.03 -26.03
C LEU A 96 2.30 -4.26 -26.59
N ALA A 97 2.68 -4.24 -27.86
CA ALA A 97 3.58 -5.24 -28.47
C ALA A 97 5.04 -4.74 -28.47
N GLY A 98 6.02 -5.65 -28.49
CA GLY A 98 7.43 -5.30 -28.69
C GLY A 98 8.24 -4.96 -27.43
N PHE A 99 7.73 -5.23 -26.23
CA PHE A 99 8.43 -4.93 -24.96
C PHE A 99 9.40 -6.04 -24.51
N GLY A 100 9.37 -7.21 -25.15
CA GLY A 100 10.13 -8.41 -24.78
C GLY A 100 9.36 -9.34 -23.82
N ASP A 101 9.51 -10.65 -23.99
CA ASP A 101 8.64 -11.67 -23.36
C ASP A 101 8.66 -11.64 -21.82
N ALA A 102 9.79 -11.25 -21.24
CA ALA A 102 9.96 -11.16 -19.79
C ALA A 102 9.44 -9.84 -19.19
N TYR A 103 9.00 -8.88 -19.99
CA TYR A 103 8.74 -7.53 -19.52
C TYR A 103 7.55 -7.45 -18.56
N PHE A 104 6.43 -8.05 -18.95
CA PHE A 104 5.17 -8.03 -18.18
C PHE A 104 4.97 -9.27 -17.32
N ALA A 105 5.65 -10.38 -17.65
CA ALA A 105 5.47 -11.67 -17.01
C ALA A 105 5.89 -11.63 -15.53
N ASN A 106 4.94 -11.94 -14.64
CA ASN A 106 5.11 -12.03 -13.18
C ASN A 106 5.51 -10.70 -12.49
N THR A 107 5.45 -9.59 -13.21
CA THR A 107 5.82 -8.25 -12.71
C THR A 107 4.66 -7.26 -12.78
N TYR A 108 3.58 -7.61 -13.48
CA TYR A 108 2.38 -6.80 -13.65
C TYR A 108 1.10 -7.59 -13.36
N ARG A 109 0.02 -6.86 -13.09
CA ARG A 109 -1.34 -7.36 -13.02
C ARG A 109 -2.24 -6.63 -14.02
N VAL A 110 -3.20 -7.37 -14.57
CA VAL A 110 -4.24 -6.86 -15.46
C VAL A 110 -5.39 -6.35 -14.61
N TYR A 111 -5.69 -5.06 -14.69
CA TYR A 111 -6.82 -4.43 -14.02
C TYR A 111 -7.82 -3.89 -15.04
N VAL A 112 -9.10 -4.27 -14.92
CA VAL A 112 -10.14 -3.81 -15.83
C VAL A 112 -10.74 -2.50 -15.32
N VAL A 113 -10.52 -1.41 -16.05
CA VAL A 113 -11.01 -0.07 -15.69
C VAL A 113 -12.47 0.10 -16.10
N ARG A 114 -12.80 -0.30 -17.32
CA ARG A 114 -14.14 -0.22 -17.90
C ARG A 114 -14.39 -1.44 -18.78
N ASP A 115 -15.55 -2.04 -18.58
CA ASP A 115 -16.08 -3.03 -19.51
C ASP A 115 -16.54 -2.35 -20.80
N ALA A 116 -16.53 -3.09 -21.91
CA ALA A 116 -17.01 -2.60 -23.21
C ALA A 116 -18.50 -2.19 -23.16
N ALA A 117 -19.28 -2.78 -22.24
CA ALA A 117 -20.68 -2.46 -22.03
C ALA A 117 -20.90 -1.15 -21.24
N GLY A 118 -19.87 -0.59 -20.60
CA GLY A 118 -19.93 0.63 -19.80
C GLY A 118 -20.81 0.52 -18.55
N GLY A 119 -21.19 -0.70 -18.14
CA GLY A 119 -22.21 -0.96 -17.14
C GLY A 119 -21.68 -1.11 -15.71
N GLY A 120 -20.35 -1.19 -15.52
CA GLY A 120 -19.78 -1.49 -14.21
C GLY A 120 -19.98 -2.95 -13.80
N ALA A 121 -20.28 -3.84 -14.75
CA ALA A 121 -20.44 -5.26 -14.48
C ALA A 121 -19.06 -5.95 -14.39
N ASP A 122 -19.00 -7.13 -13.77
CA ASP A 122 -17.79 -7.97 -13.83
C ASP A 122 -17.39 -8.16 -15.31
N PRO A 123 -16.10 -8.01 -15.67
CA PRO A 123 -14.92 -7.97 -14.81
C PRO A 123 -14.45 -6.58 -14.34
N GLN A 124 -15.24 -5.52 -14.51
CA GLN A 124 -14.82 -4.16 -14.13
C GLN A 124 -14.42 -4.06 -12.65
N GLY A 125 -13.29 -3.39 -12.39
CA GLY A 125 -12.73 -3.22 -11.05
C GLY A 125 -12.03 -4.45 -10.49
N LYS A 126 -11.92 -5.54 -11.26
CA LYS A 126 -11.18 -6.74 -10.88
C LYS A 126 -9.74 -6.68 -11.39
N MET A 127 -8.88 -7.43 -10.71
CA MET A 127 -7.46 -7.52 -11.01
C MET A 127 -7.01 -8.98 -11.03
N GLN A 128 -6.21 -9.36 -12.02
CA GLN A 128 -5.62 -10.70 -12.14
C GLN A 128 -4.13 -10.60 -12.42
N PRO A 129 -3.29 -11.51 -11.87
CA PRO A 129 -1.86 -11.51 -12.15
C PRO A 129 -1.58 -11.85 -13.60
N CYS A 130 -0.60 -11.19 -14.21
CA CYS A 130 -0.07 -11.54 -15.51
C CYS A 130 1.10 -12.52 -15.34
N SER A 131 0.91 -13.77 -15.75
CA SER A 131 1.91 -14.83 -15.59
C SER A 131 2.84 -14.97 -16.80
N GLY A 132 2.46 -14.43 -17.95
CA GLY A 132 3.22 -14.53 -19.19
C GLY A 132 2.90 -13.41 -20.17
N TYR A 133 3.84 -13.13 -21.07
CA TYR A 133 3.67 -12.19 -22.17
C TYR A 133 4.49 -12.65 -23.38
N ASP A 134 3.87 -12.69 -24.55
CA ASP A 134 4.54 -12.91 -25.83
C ASP A 134 4.71 -11.57 -26.55
N SER A 135 5.94 -11.14 -26.74
CA SER A 135 6.24 -9.86 -27.35
C SER A 135 6.08 -9.81 -28.86
N ALA A 136 6.09 -10.97 -29.54
CA ALA A 136 5.92 -11.03 -30.99
C ALA A 136 4.46 -10.75 -31.37
N ASP A 137 3.54 -11.39 -30.65
CA ASP A 137 2.10 -11.31 -30.91
C ASP A 137 1.35 -10.39 -29.94
N GLY A 138 2.01 -9.87 -28.89
CA GLY A 138 1.43 -8.99 -27.88
C GLY A 138 0.39 -9.69 -26.99
N ILE A 139 0.55 -11.00 -26.78
CA ILE A 139 -0.39 -11.83 -26.02
C ILE A 139 -0.03 -11.77 -24.54
N PHE A 140 -0.99 -11.42 -23.70
CA PHE A 140 -0.86 -11.47 -22.25
C PHE A 140 -1.54 -12.73 -21.73
N THR A 141 -0.84 -13.48 -20.88
CA THR A 141 -1.41 -14.59 -20.09
C THR A 141 -1.74 -14.09 -18.70
N HIS A 142 -2.97 -14.34 -18.25
CA HIS A 142 -3.44 -13.99 -16.91
C HIS A 142 -4.32 -15.09 -16.29
N THR A 143 -4.52 -15.03 -14.98
CA THR A 143 -5.53 -15.86 -14.32
C THR A 143 -6.93 -15.47 -14.80
N ALA A 144 -7.79 -16.44 -15.11
CA ALA A 144 -9.14 -16.18 -15.60
C ALA A 144 -9.96 -15.32 -14.62
N PHE A 145 -10.69 -14.34 -15.17
CA PHE A 145 -11.69 -13.59 -14.43
C PHE A 145 -12.97 -14.41 -14.22
N SER A 146 -13.82 -14.02 -13.26
CA SER A 146 -15.15 -14.62 -13.03
C SER A 146 -16.04 -14.48 -14.27
N THR A 147 -16.03 -13.30 -14.87
CA THR A 147 -16.56 -13.01 -16.21
C THR A 147 -15.38 -12.69 -17.12
N GLY A 148 -15.27 -13.37 -18.26
CA GLY A 148 -14.16 -13.18 -19.19
C GLY A 148 -14.06 -11.75 -19.73
N LEU A 149 -12.86 -11.37 -20.18
CA LEU A 149 -12.64 -10.13 -20.90
C LEU A 149 -13.36 -10.16 -22.26
N ALA A 150 -13.72 -8.99 -22.76
CA ALA A 150 -14.24 -8.77 -24.09
C ALA A 150 -13.34 -7.82 -24.90
N VAL A 151 -13.50 -7.85 -26.23
CA VAL A 151 -12.94 -6.82 -27.10
C VAL A 151 -13.51 -5.46 -26.70
N ASP A 152 -12.68 -4.41 -26.79
CA ASP A 152 -12.94 -3.03 -26.36
C ASP A 152 -12.98 -2.78 -24.84
N ASP A 153 -12.75 -3.79 -24.00
CA ASP A 153 -12.49 -3.57 -22.58
C ASP A 153 -11.25 -2.68 -22.38
N GLU A 154 -11.32 -1.74 -21.44
CA GLU A 154 -10.20 -0.87 -21.08
C GLU A 154 -9.43 -1.47 -19.91
N VAL A 155 -8.15 -1.78 -20.14
CA VAL A 155 -7.29 -2.40 -19.13
C VAL A 155 -6.10 -1.53 -18.77
N LEU A 156 -5.67 -1.66 -17.51
CA LEU A 156 -4.38 -1.18 -17.02
C LEU A 156 -3.50 -2.37 -16.69
N LEU A 157 -2.26 -2.35 -17.17
CA LEU A 157 -1.20 -3.24 -16.72
C LEU A 157 -0.48 -2.49 -15.61
N LEU A 158 -0.76 -2.87 -14.36
CA LEU A 158 -0.22 -2.26 -13.17
C LEU A 158 1.00 -3.04 -12.69
N GLN A 159 2.11 -2.36 -12.40
CA GLN A 159 3.25 -3.04 -11.78
C GLN A 159 2.85 -3.62 -10.41
N GLU A 160 3.39 -4.79 -10.07
CA GLU A 160 3.00 -5.57 -8.89
C GLU A 160 2.99 -4.73 -7.59
N ARG A 161 3.97 -3.86 -7.36
CA ARG A 161 4.03 -3.02 -6.14
C ARG A 161 2.91 -1.99 -6.06
N ILE A 162 2.39 -1.54 -7.20
CA ILE A 162 1.21 -0.65 -7.23
C ILE A 162 -0.05 -1.45 -6.99
N ALA A 163 -0.15 -2.64 -7.59
CA ALA A 163 -1.26 -3.56 -7.35
C ALA A 163 -1.35 -3.95 -5.85
N GLU A 164 -0.23 -4.21 -5.19
CA GLU A 164 -0.16 -4.52 -3.76
C GLU A 164 -0.75 -3.40 -2.88
N ILE A 165 -0.62 -2.13 -3.27
CA ILE A 165 -1.22 -1.01 -2.52
C ILE A 165 -2.75 -1.14 -2.49
N LYS A 166 -3.37 -1.53 -3.61
CA LYS A 166 -4.81 -1.77 -3.68
C LYS A 166 -5.22 -2.92 -2.75
N ASP A 167 -4.48 -4.03 -2.79
CA ASP A 167 -4.73 -5.16 -1.89
C ASP A 167 -4.59 -4.76 -0.41
N LEU A 168 -3.61 -3.93 -0.08
CA LEU A 168 -3.44 -3.39 1.28
C LEU A 168 -4.60 -2.48 1.69
N ILE A 169 -5.08 -1.62 0.80
CA ILE A 169 -6.25 -0.76 1.05
C ILE A 169 -7.50 -1.61 1.29
N ASP A 170 -7.73 -2.65 0.48
CA ASP A 170 -8.88 -3.55 0.64
C ASP A 170 -8.79 -4.32 1.97
N ARG A 171 -7.60 -4.81 2.33
CA ARG A 171 -7.35 -5.44 3.64
C ARG A 171 -7.57 -4.49 4.81
N LEU A 172 -7.17 -3.22 4.68
CA LEU A 172 -7.43 -2.20 5.70
C LEU A 172 -8.93 -1.88 5.79
N GLY A 173 -9.63 -1.77 4.66
CA GLY A 173 -11.07 -1.61 4.60
C GLY A 173 -11.80 -2.76 5.31
N ALA A 174 -11.36 -4.01 5.08
CA ALA A 174 -11.87 -5.16 5.79
C ALA A 174 -11.62 -5.08 7.30
N PHE A 175 -10.48 -4.53 7.74
CA PHE A 175 -10.19 -4.28 9.16
C PHE A 175 -11.12 -3.23 9.78
N THR A 176 -11.51 -2.21 9.00
CA THR A 176 -12.49 -1.19 9.41
C THR A 176 -13.94 -1.66 9.38
N GLY A 177 -14.22 -2.83 8.79
CA GLY A 177 -15.52 -3.46 8.88
C GLY A 177 -15.88 -3.67 10.35
N THR A 178 -17.04 -3.14 10.75
CA THR A 178 -17.54 -3.16 12.14
C THR A 178 -17.43 -4.54 12.79
N GLU A 179 -17.52 -5.62 12.01
CA GLU A 179 -17.39 -7.00 12.50
C GLU A 179 -15.97 -7.40 12.92
N ASN A 180 -14.92 -6.94 12.22
CA ASN A 180 -13.53 -7.27 12.55
C ASN A 180 -13.01 -6.43 13.71
N LEU A 181 -13.34 -5.14 13.76
CA LEU A 181 -13.13 -4.33 14.97
C LEU A 181 -13.91 -4.91 16.14
N LYS A 182 -15.17 -5.30 15.99
CA LYS A 182 -15.95 -5.94 17.06
C LYS A 182 -15.38 -7.30 17.46
N ALA A 183 -14.73 -8.05 16.57
CA ALA A 183 -14.03 -9.28 16.92
C ALA A 183 -12.73 -9.00 17.69
N ILE A 184 -11.98 -7.96 17.33
CA ILE A 184 -10.74 -7.56 18.01
C ILE A 184 -11.03 -6.90 19.37
N LEU A 185 -11.97 -5.94 19.41
CA LEU A 185 -12.51 -5.35 20.64
C LEU A 185 -13.29 -6.40 21.45
N GLY A 186 -13.92 -7.37 20.80
CA GLY A 186 -14.55 -8.53 21.42
C GLY A 186 -13.53 -9.43 22.08
N ASN A 187 -12.39 -9.68 21.44
CA ASN A 187 -11.27 -10.38 22.06
C ASN A 187 -10.65 -9.55 23.21
N LEU A 188 -10.59 -8.22 23.06
CA LEU A 188 -10.19 -7.32 24.14
C LEU A 188 -11.19 -7.36 25.32
N SER A 189 -12.49 -7.51 25.05
CA SER A 189 -13.53 -7.69 26.07
C SER A 189 -13.57 -9.12 26.64
N THR A 190 -13.08 -10.12 25.90
CA THR A 190 -12.84 -11.48 26.41
C THR A 190 -11.61 -11.58 27.31
N THR A 191 -10.74 -10.57 27.31
CA THR A 191 -9.73 -10.42 28.37
C THR A 191 -10.42 -9.92 29.63
N LYS A 192 -11.12 -10.81 30.35
CA LYS A 192 -11.39 -10.92 31.82
C LYS A 192 -11.40 -9.70 32.78
N ASN A 193 -11.19 -8.47 32.35
CA ASN A 193 -10.79 -7.35 33.18
C ASN A 193 -11.80 -6.20 33.20
N LEU A 194 -12.87 -6.22 32.40
CA LEU A 194 -13.95 -5.24 32.56
C LEU A 194 -15.21 -5.90 33.11
N GLY A 195 -15.70 -6.95 32.46
CA GLY A 195 -16.81 -7.75 33.01
C GLY A 195 -16.42 -8.51 34.28
N GLY A 196 -15.19 -9.01 34.37
CA GLY A 196 -14.67 -9.67 35.57
C GLY A 196 -14.35 -8.70 36.71
N ILE A 197 -13.83 -7.51 36.42
CA ILE A 197 -13.61 -6.47 37.44
C ILE A 197 -14.94 -5.88 37.92
N LEU A 198 -15.90 -5.63 37.02
CA LEU A 198 -17.23 -5.17 37.39
C LEU A 198 -18.01 -6.24 38.15
N GLY A 199 -17.92 -7.51 37.73
CA GLY A 199 -18.50 -8.66 38.43
C GLY A 199 -17.84 -8.93 39.79
N ALA A 200 -16.52 -8.70 39.90
CA ALA A 200 -15.84 -8.73 41.19
C ALA A 200 -16.29 -7.57 42.08
N LEU A 201 -16.44 -6.36 41.53
CA LEU A 201 -16.86 -5.17 42.25
C LEU A 201 -18.32 -5.22 42.72
N THR A 202 -19.21 -5.95 42.01
CA THR A 202 -20.62 -6.10 42.39
C THR A 202 -20.84 -7.12 43.51
N THR A 203 -19.85 -7.95 43.86
CA THR A 203 -19.96 -8.77 45.07
C THR A 203 -19.76 -7.89 46.31
N THR A 204 -20.76 -7.87 47.19
CA THR A 204 -20.78 -7.05 48.41
C THR A 204 -19.52 -7.22 49.27
N ASN A 205 -18.86 -8.38 49.19
CA ASN A 205 -17.63 -8.68 49.91
C ASN A 205 -16.42 -7.86 49.45
N ASN A 206 -16.33 -7.54 48.16
CA ASN A 206 -15.24 -6.73 47.63
C ASN A 206 -15.49 -5.23 47.88
N LEU A 207 -16.74 -4.78 47.82
CA LEU A 207 -17.12 -3.44 48.30
C LEU A 207 -16.81 -3.25 49.79
N LYS A 208 -17.06 -4.26 50.64
CA LYS A 208 -16.68 -4.23 52.07
C LYS A 208 -15.16 -4.10 52.26
N ALA A 209 -14.38 -4.82 51.45
CA ALA A 209 -12.92 -4.77 51.49
C ALA A 209 -12.36 -3.42 50.98
N ILE A 210 -12.95 -2.85 49.92
CA ILE A 210 -12.51 -1.59 49.31
C ILE A 210 -12.93 -0.37 50.13
N LEU A 211 -14.16 -0.35 50.65
CA LEU A 211 -14.67 0.77 51.44
C LEU A 211 -14.13 0.77 52.88
N GLY A 212 -13.52 -0.33 53.33
CA GLY A 212 -13.04 -0.49 54.71
C GLY A 212 -14.15 -0.38 55.78
N ARG A 213 -15.42 -0.43 55.37
CA ARG A 213 -16.58 -0.25 56.26
C ARG A 213 -17.10 -1.61 56.72
N THR A 214 -16.69 -2.01 57.91
CA THR A 214 -17.40 -3.02 58.70
C THR A 214 -18.73 -2.44 59.20
N LEU A 215 -19.84 -3.18 59.07
CA LEU A 215 -21.11 -2.84 59.73
C LEU A 215 -20.87 -2.83 61.24
N PHE A 216 -20.90 -1.65 61.86
CA PHE A 216 -20.86 -1.55 63.32
C PHE A 216 -22.19 -2.10 63.87
N PRO A 217 -22.17 -2.95 64.91
CA PRO A 217 -23.40 -3.29 65.62
C PRO A 217 -24.02 -2.00 66.18
N MET A 218 -25.32 -1.82 65.96
CA MET A 218 -26.09 -0.74 66.57
C MET A 218 -26.85 -1.31 67.77
N ASP A 219 -26.67 -0.69 68.93
CA ASP A 219 -27.39 -1.07 70.14
C ASP A 219 -28.66 -0.21 70.28
N PHE A 220 -29.78 -0.84 70.56
CA PHE A 220 -31.06 -0.18 70.82
C PHE A 220 -31.48 -0.41 72.26
N TRP A 221 -31.97 0.64 72.91
CA TRP A 221 -32.40 0.62 74.31
C TRP A 221 -33.86 1.04 74.37
N SER A 222 -34.68 0.39 75.20
CA SER A 222 -35.97 0.95 75.58
C SER A 222 -35.74 2.19 76.45
N ASP A 223 -36.76 3.06 76.52
CA ASP A 223 -36.79 4.10 77.53
C ASP A 223 -36.70 3.52 78.95
N MET A 224 -36.04 4.26 79.84
CA MET A 224 -35.94 3.89 81.25
C MET A 224 -37.33 3.96 81.90
N GLN A 225 -37.74 2.90 82.58
CA GLN A 225 -38.94 2.92 83.42
C GLN A 225 -38.60 3.55 84.78
N GLU A 226 -39.47 4.43 85.26
CA GLU A 226 -39.23 5.18 86.49
C GLU A 226 -39.22 4.27 87.73
N GLU A 227 -40.20 3.35 87.86
CA GLU A 227 -40.27 2.40 88.97
C GLU A 227 -41.19 1.20 88.67
N VAL A 228 -40.72 -0.03 88.95
CA VAL A 228 -41.53 -1.26 88.85
C VAL A 228 -41.59 -1.92 90.22
N GLN A 229 -42.79 -1.91 90.83
CA GLN A 229 -43.01 -2.41 92.18
C GLN A 229 -43.38 -3.90 92.21
N LEU A 230 -42.68 -4.66 93.07
CA LEU A 230 -43.05 -6.03 93.43
C LEU A 230 -43.83 -6.01 94.74
N THR A 231 -45.16 -6.07 94.63
CA THR A 231 -46.09 -5.96 95.78
C THR A 231 -46.16 -7.21 96.66
N THR A 232 -45.36 -8.24 96.36
CA THR A 232 -45.29 -9.51 97.10
C THR A 232 -43.83 -9.92 97.27
N VAL A 233 -43.55 -10.80 98.25
CA VAL A 233 -42.19 -11.24 98.58
C VAL A 233 -41.46 -11.87 97.37
N ALA A 234 -42.20 -12.46 96.42
CA ALA A 234 -41.68 -12.88 95.13
C ALA A 234 -42.82 -12.95 94.10
N GLY A 235 -42.58 -12.49 92.87
CA GLY A 235 -43.53 -12.61 91.77
C GLY A 235 -42.97 -12.14 90.43
N ASP A 236 -43.56 -12.62 89.33
CA ASP A 236 -43.15 -12.24 87.98
C ASP A 236 -43.82 -10.95 87.53
N LYS A 237 -43.08 -10.13 86.75
CA LYS A 237 -43.59 -8.92 86.09
C LYS A 237 -43.13 -8.86 84.64
N THR A 238 -44.03 -8.46 83.76
CA THR A 238 -43.72 -8.21 82.35
C THR A 238 -42.90 -6.93 82.20
N LEU A 239 -41.93 -6.94 81.29
CA LEU A 239 -41.10 -5.79 80.95
C LEU A 239 -41.68 -5.03 79.76
N PRO A 240 -41.31 -3.76 79.55
CA PRO A 240 -41.73 -3.01 78.37
C PRO A 240 -41.20 -3.60 77.07
N ASP A 241 -41.97 -3.45 76.00
CA ASP A 241 -41.54 -3.81 74.65
C ASP A 241 -40.54 -2.78 74.10
N VAL A 242 -39.49 -3.25 73.46
CA VAL A 242 -38.59 -2.42 72.64
C VAL A 242 -39.12 -2.47 71.20
N VAL A 243 -39.75 -1.39 70.75
CA VAL A 243 -40.21 -1.28 69.35
C VAL A 243 -39.19 -0.48 68.55
N ILE A 244 -38.54 -1.16 67.59
CA ILE A 244 -37.63 -0.51 66.66
C ILE A 244 -38.40 -0.28 65.36
N ALA A 245 -38.81 0.97 65.13
CA ALA A 245 -39.41 1.35 63.85
C ALA A 245 -38.36 1.22 62.73
N ASP A 246 -38.81 0.75 61.56
CA ASP A 246 -38.01 0.70 60.33
C ASP A 246 -36.77 -0.21 60.34
N LEU A 247 -36.80 -1.30 61.13
CA LEU A 247 -35.78 -2.33 61.02
C LEU A 247 -35.79 -2.91 59.59
N PRO A 248 -34.66 -2.94 58.87
CA PRO A 248 -34.64 -3.43 57.50
C PRO A 248 -35.12 -4.88 57.41
N THR A 249 -35.88 -5.18 56.36
CA THR A 249 -36.38 -6.54 56.12
C THR A 249 -35.21 -7.53 56.06
N GLY A 250 -35.24 -8.57 56.89
CA GLY A 250 -34.18 -9.59 56.98
C GLY A 250 -33.10 -9.31 58.03
N ALA A 251 -33.16 -8.20 58.76
CA ALA A 251 -32.30 -7.99 59.93
C ALA A 251 -32.57 -9.06 61.00
N THR A 252 -31.51 -9.59 61.61
CA THR A 252 -31.59 -10.60 62.68
C THR A 252 -31.14 -10.00 64.00
N ILE A 253 -31.93 -10.16 65.06
CA ILE A 253 -31.54 -9.74 66.41
C ILE A 253 -30.56 -10.77 66.96
N VAL A 254 -29.30 -10.37 67.14
CA VAL A 254 -28.23 -11.29 67.58
C VAL A 254 -28.19 -11.44 69.10
N ARG A 255 -28.62 -10.42 69.86
CA ARG A 255 -28.65 -10.42 71.33
C ARG A 255 -29.68 -9.44 71.86
N ALA A 256 -30.37 -9.80 72.95
CA ALA A 256 -31.18 -8.90 73.76
C ALA A 256 -30.67 -8.96 75.22
N THR A 257 -30.48 -7.80 75.86
CA THR A 257 -30.00 -7.70 77.24
C THR A 257 -30.92 -6.76 78.03
N ALA A 258 -31.42 -7.21 79.19
CA ALA A 258 -32.19 -6.38 80.11
C ALA A 258 -31.31 -6.00 81.33
N MET A 259 -31.38 -4.74 81.76
CA MET A 259 -30.64 -4.24 82.92
C MET A 259 -31.60 -3.72 83.98
N PHE A 260 -31.43 -4.19 85.21
CA PHE A 260 -32.25 -3.80 86.36
C PHE A 260 -31.41 -3.09 87.40
N LYS A 261 -31.95 -2.01 87.96
CA LYS A 261 -31.40 -1.36 89.15
C LYS A 261 -32.41 -1.47 90.28
N PHE A 262 -32.11 -2.33 91.25
CA PHE A 262 -32.93 -2.46 92.45
C PHE A 262 -32.63 -1.29 93.40
N ARG A 263 -33.68 -0.62 93.86
CA ARG A 263 -33.61 0.27 95.03
C ARG A 263 -34.26 -0.48 96.20
N MET A 264 -33.57 -0.46 97.34
CA MET A 264 -34.10 -0.92 98.63
C MET A 264 -34.64 0.27 99.41
#